data_AF-A0A3S4HB92-F1
#
_entry.id   AF-A0A3S4HB92-F1
#
_cell.length_a   1.000
_cell.length_b   1.000
_cell.length_c   1.000
_cell.angle_alpha   90.00
_cell.angle_beta   90.00
_cell.angle_gamma   90.00
#
_symmetry.space_group_name_H-M   'P 1'
#
loop_
_entity.id
_entity.type
_entity.pdbx_description
1 polymer ?
#
loop_
_entity_poly.entity_id
_entity_poly.type
_entity_poly.pdbx_seq_one_letter_code
_entity_poly.pdbx_strand_id
1 'polypeptide(L)' 'MQYWEPAKWVAKLRELKTDDRQLLLYTDMDSGHGGKSGRFKAYEDIALEYAFVLSLAE' A
#
# COMPACT_ATOMS: atom_id res chain seq x y z
N MET A 1 2.69 -14.34 5.11
CA MET A 1 3.37 -13.08 5.52
C MET A 1 2.44 -12.35 6.47
N GLN A 2 2.96 -11.79 7.56
CA GLN A 2 2.14 -11.24 8.66
C GLN A 2 1.93 -9.73 8.45
N TYR A 3 0.67 -9.26 8.42
CA TYR A 3 0.35 -7.85 8.09
C TYR A 3 0.75 -6.85 9.20
N TRP A 4 0.97 -7.31 10.42
CA TRP A 4 1.23 -6.41 11.56
C TRP A 4 2.66 -5.87 11.63
N GLU A 5 3.64 -6.55 11.05
CA GLU A 5 5.01 -6.04 10.97
C GLU A 5 5.10 -4.77 10.10
N PRO A 6 4.57 -4.76 8.86
CA PRO A 6 4.52 -3.52 8.08
C PRO A 6 3.61 -2.46 8.73
N ALA A 7 2.55 -2.84 9.44
CA ALA A 7 1.74 -1.89 10.20
C ALA A 7 2.53 -1.18 11.32
N LYS A 8 3.28 -1.94 12.14
CA LYS A 8 4.16 -1.38 13.17
C LYS A 8 5.23 -0.47 12.56
N TRP A 9 5.79 -0.87 11.42
CA TRP A 9 6.81 -0.09 10.73
C TRP A 9 6.27 1.25 10.21
N VAL A 10 5.11 1.23 9.53
CA VAL A 10 4.48 2.46 9.03
C VAL A 10 4.06 3.38 10.18
N ALA A 11 3.59 2.83 11.31
CA ALA A 11 3.31 3.63 12.51
C ALA A 11 4.57 4.37 13.01
N LYS A 12 5.70 3.67 13.12
CA LYS A 12 6.99 4.26 13.50
C LYS A 12 7.48 5.31 12.49
N LEU A 13 7.34 5.06 11.19
CA LEU A 13 7.69 6.02 10.16
C LEU A 13 6.85 7.31 10.24
N ARG A 14 5.56 7.20 10.56
CA ARG A 14 4.68 8.36 10.76
C ARG A 14 5.06 9.18 11.99
N GLU A 15 5.42 8.50 13.08
CA GLU A 15 5.90 9.16 14.31
C GLU A 15 7.20 9.94 14.09
N LEU A 16 8.14 9.39 13.33
CA LEU A 16 9.47 9.97 13.10
C LEU A 16 9.56 10.89 11.88
N LYS A 17 8.46 11.10 11.18
CA LYS A 17 8.42 11.86 9.93
C LYS A 17 8.70 13.35 10.20
N THR A 18 9.50 13.97 9.33
CA THR A 18 9.88 15.40 9.43
C THR A 18 9.31 16.26 8.31
N ASP A 19 8.47 15.68 7.45
CA ASP A 19 7.83 16.35 6.32
C ASP A 19 6.33 16.03 6.27
N ASP A 20 5.60 16.69 5.37
CA ASP A 20 4.16 16.53 5.21
C ASP A 20 3.77 15.63 4.02
N ARG A 21 4.72 14.85 3.46
CA ARG A 21 4.45 13.98 2.29
C ARG A 21 3.54 12.81 2.66
N GLN A 22 2.68 12.36 1.76
CA GLN A 22 1.84 11.19 2.03
C GLN A 22 2.65 9.93 2.37
N LEU A 23 2.23 9.20 3.40
CA LEU A 23 2.80 7.93 3.84
C LEU A 23 1.67 6.95 4.15
N LEU A 24 1.40 6.05 3.21
CA LEU A 24 0.25 5.16 3.23
C LEU A 24 0.69 3.70 3.43
N LEU A 25 -0.16 2.92 4.09
CA LEU A 25 -0.09 1.46 4.12
C LEU A 25 -1.41 0.95 3.55
N TYR A 26 -1.32 0.26 2.43
CA TYR A 26 -2.44 -0.50 1.89
C TYR A 26 -2.27 -1.97 2.30
N THR A 27 -3.36 -2.58 2.76
CA THR A 27 -3.38 -4.00 3.14
C THR A 27 -4.65 -4.61 2.58
N ASP A 28 -4.47 -5.54 1.65
CA ASP A 28 -5.56 -6.40 1.20
C ASP A 28 -5.76 -7.50 2.24
N MET A 29 -6.96 -7.53 2.84
CA MET A 29 -7.34 -8.50 3.87
C MET A 29 -7.98 -9.77 3.30
N ASP A 30 -8.29 -9.77 2.00
CA ASP A 30 -8.94 -10.89 1.29
C ASP A 30 -7.93 -11.77 0.55
N SER A 31 -6.73 -11.24 0.28
CA SER A 31 -5.68 -11.90 -0.50
C SER A 31 -4.57 -12.52 0.34
N GLY A 32 -4.04 -13.65 -0.14
CA GLY A 32 -2.86 -14.31 0.42
C GLY A 32 -1.54 -13.75 -0.14
N HIS A 33 -0.43 -14.46 0.10
CA HIS A 33 0.91 -14.03 -0.35
C HIS A 33 1.03 -13.89 -1.88
N GLY A 34 0.23 -14.64 -2.64
CA GLY A 34 0.19 -14.57 -4.11
C GLY A 34 -0.66 -13.44 -4.67
N GLY A 35 -1.21 -12.56 -3.82
CA GLY A 35 -2.13 -11.50 -4.23
C GLY A 35 -3.53 -12.02 -4.54
N LYS A 36 -4.35 -11.15 -5.15
CA LYS A 36 -5.74 -11.45 -5.50
C LYS A 36 -5.81 -12.59 -6.52
N SER A 37 -6.65 -13.58 -6.26
CA SER A 37 -6.94 -14.63 -7.24
C SER A 37 -7.92 -14.12 -8.31
N GLY A 38 -7.58 -14.32 -9.59
CA GLY A 38 -8.44 -13.94 -10.71
C GLY A 38 -7.69 -13.20 -11.82
N ARG A 39 -8.03 -13.52 -13.08
CA ARG A 39 -7.31 -13.06 -14.28
C ARG A 39 -7.07 -11.54 -14.35
N PHE A 40 -8.02 -10.75 -13.85
CA PHE A 40 -8.01 -9.30 -13.97
C PHE A 40 -7.83 -8.58 -12.62
N LYS A 41 -7.81 -9.31 -11.51
CA LYS A 41 -7.77 -8.69 -10.18
C LYS A 41 -6.43 -8.01 -9.87
N ALA A 42 -5.33 -8.53 -10.42
CA ALA A 42 -4.04 -7.88 -10.35
C ALA A 42 -4.02 -6.48 -10.99
N TYR A 43 -4.88 -6.22 -11.98
CA TYR A 43 -4.96 -4.89 -12.62
C TYR A 43 -5.54 -3.83 -11.70
N GLU A 44 -6.36 -4.20 -10.71
CA GLU A 44 -6.85 -3.24 -9.70
C GLU A 44 -5.70 -2.73 -8.84
N ASP A 45 -4.81 -3.62 -8.39
CA ASP A 45 -3.67 -3.24 -7.55
C ASP A 45 -2.65 -2.42 -8.38
N ILE A 46 -2.40 -2.81 -9.63
CA ILE A 46 -1.58 -2.02 -10.56
C ILE A 46 -2.18 -0.62 -10.76
N ALA A 47 -3.49 -0.53 -11.02
CA ALA A 47 -4.16 0.75 -11.23
C ALA A 47 -4.08 1.64 -9.98
N LEU A 48 -4.19 1.06 -8.77
CA LEU A 48 -4.03 1.78 -7.51
C LEU A 48 -2.62 2.35 -7.35
N GLU A 49 -1.59 1.57 -7.66
CA GLU A 49 -0.19 2.03 -7.62
C GLU A 49 0.07 3.18 -8.60
N TYR A 50 -0.39 3.04 -9.85
CA TYR A 50 -0.25 4.12 -10.84
C TYR A 50 -1.06 5.36 -10.47
N ALA A 51 -2.29 5.20 -9.96
CA ALA A 51 -3.10 6.32 -9.50
C ALA A 51 -2.41 7.08 -8.36
N PHE A 52 -1.79 6.37 -7.41
CA PHE A 52 -1.00 7.00 -6.35
C PHE A 52 0.17 7.81 -6.93
N VAL A 53 0.98 7.22 -7.81
CA VAL A 53 2.13 7.92 -8.42
C VAL A 53 1.69 9.14 -9.22
N LEU A 54 0.61 9.02 -10.01
CA LEU A 54 0.07 10.13 -10.80
C LEU A 54 -0.50 11.23 -9.91
N SER A 55 -1.15 10.88 -8.79
CA SER A 55 -1.67 11.86 -7.83
C SER A 55 -0.60 12.70 -7.13
N LEU A 56 0.68 12.27 -7.18
CA LEU A 56 1.81 13.05 -6.67
C LEU A 56 2.34 14.07 -7.70
N ALA A 57 1.95 13.94 -8.97
CA ALA A 57 2.38 14.81 -10.06
C ALA A 57 1.38 15.93 -10.41
N GLU A 58 0.17 15.87 -9.84
CA GLU A 58 -0.85 16.92 -9.88
C GLU A 58 -0.66 17.91 -8.72
#